data_AF-A0A527VPE5-F1
#
_entry.id   AF-A0A527VPE5-F1
#
_cell.length_a   1.000
_cell.length_b   1.000
_cell.length_c   1.000
_cell.angle_alpha   90.00
_cell.angle_beta   90.00
_cell.angle_gamma   90.00
#
_symmetry.space_group_name_H-M   'P 1'
#
loop_
_entity.id
_entity.type
_entity.pdbx_description
1 polymer ?
#
loop_
_entity_poly.entity_id
_entity_poly.type
_entity_poly.pdbx_seq_one_letter_code
_entity_poly.pdbx_strand_id
1 'polypeptide(L)'
;GVVGALRHYRAVNETISSLLMAYIAIALMNHLVEGPLRDPASLNKPSTQPLADIYRIGNIPGMEVHWGLVVGILACVLSWLLIEKTRWGFAA
;
A
#
# COMPACT_ATOMS: atom_id res chain seq x y z
N GLY A 1 -3.99 1.23 -19.31
CA GLY A 1 -2.80 0.68 -19.98
C GLY A 1 -3.10 -0.63 -20.67
N VAL A 2 -2.93 -1.76 -19.97
CA VAL A 2 -3.03 -3.13 -20.53
C VAL A 2 -4.40 -3.44 -21.16
N VAL A 3 -5.51 -3.07 -20.51
CA VAL A 3 -6.88 -3.26 -21.04
C VAL A 3 -7.09 -2.51 -22.36
N GLY A 4 -6.61 -1.26 -22.44
CA GLY A 4 -6.67 -0.45 -23.65
C GLY A 4 -5.84 -1.03 -24.80
N ALA A 5 -4.68 -1.63 -24.51
CA ALA A 5 -3.88 -2.34 -25.51
C ALA A 5 -4.62 -3.58 -26.03
N LEU A 6 -5.30 -4.35 -25.18
CA LEU A 6 -6.09 -5.52 -25.60
C LEU A 6 -7.27 -5.14 -26.50
N ARG A 7 -7.91 -3.99 -26.25
CA ARG A 7 -8.91 -3.44 -27.15
C ARG A 7 -8.33 -3.04 -28.51
N HIS A 8 -7.19 -2.33 -28.51
CA HIS A 8 -6.59 -1.82 -29.75
C HIS A 8 -6.04 -2.93 -30.65
N TYR A 9 -5.33 -3.92 -30.07
CA TYR A 9 -4.68 -4.98 -30.85
C TYR A 9 -5.55 -6.21 -31.08
N ARG A 10 -6.52 -6.49 -30.20
CA ARG A 10 -7.32 -7.73 -30.27
C ARG A 10 -8.84 -7.49 -30.30
N ALA A 11 -9.29 -6.24 -30.44
CA ALA A 11 -10.70 -5.85 -30.50
C ALA A 11 -11.56 -6.40 -29.34
N VAL A 12 -10.94 -6.65 -28.18
CA VAL A 12 -11.63 -7.21 -27.00
C VAL A 12 -12.45 -6.12 -26.31
N ASN A 13 -13.61 -6.49 -25.78
CA ASN A 13 -14.47 -5.59 -25.05
C ASN A 13 -13.79 -5.09 -23.76
N GLU A 14 -13.78 -3.78 -23.54
CA GLU A 14 -12.99 -3.13 -22.50
C GLU A 14 -13.49 -3.48 -21.09
N THR A 15 -14.81 -3.60 -20.92
CA THR A 15 -15.44 -3.97 -19.64
C THR A 15 -15.14 -5.40 -19.21
N ILE A 16 -15.21 -6.35 -20.14
CA ILE A 16 -14.90 -7.77 -19.87
C ILE A 16 -13.40 -7.91 -19.58
N SER A 17 -12.56 -7.27 -20.39
CA SER A 17 -11.11 -7.32 -20.21
C SER A 17 -10.66 -6.68 -18.90
N SER A 18 -11.29 -5.59 -18.45
CA SER A 18 -10.97 -4.98 -17.15
C SER A 18 -11.35 -5.87 -15.98
N LEU A 19 -12.52 -6.52 -16.03
CA LEU A 19 -12.94 -7.46 -14.98
C LEU A 19 -11.99 -8.65 -14.88
N LEU A 20 -11.67 -9.30 -16.02
CA LEU A 20 -10.73 -10.42 -16.05
C LEU A 20 -9.33 -10.00 -15.59
N MET A 21 -8.85 -8.82 -15.98
CA MET A 21 -7.56 -8.30 -15.52
C MET A 21 -7.54 -8.04 -14.01
N ALA A 22 -8.65 -7.63 -13.40
CA ALA A 22 -8.74 -7.52 -11.94
C ALA A 22 -8.58 -8.89 -11.26
N TYR A 23 -9.23 -9.93 -11.78
CA TYR A 23 -9.05 -11.30 -11.27
C TYR A 23 -7.61 -11.80 -11.43
N ILE A 24 -6.98 -11.53 -12.58
CA ILE A 24 -5.56 -11.89 -12.81
C ILE A 24 -4.65 -11.15 -11.83
N ALA A 25 -4.90 -9.86 -11.57
CA ALA A 25 -4.13 -9.08 -10.61
C ALA A 25 -4.25 -9.66 -9.18
N ILE A 26 -5.45 -10.05 -8.78
CA ILE A 26 -5.68 -10.71 -7.47
C ILE A 26 -4.97 -12.06 -7.41
N ALA A 27 -5.06 -12.88 -8.46
CA ALA A 27 -4.40 -14.18 -8.52
C ALA A 27 -2.87 -14.04 -8.44
N LEU A 28 -2.31 -13.05 -9.14
CA LEU A 28 -0.89 -12.73 -9.10
C LEU A 28 -0.47 -12.26 -7.69
N MET A 29 -1.27 -11.40 -7.07
CA MET A 29 -1.05 -10.96 -5.69
C MET A 29 -1.02 -12.16 -4.73
N ASN A 30 -2.01 -13.04 -4.79
CA ASN A 30 -2.07 -14.24 -3.95
C ASN A 30 -0.86 -15.16 -4.20
N HIS A 31 -0.45 -15.34 -5.45
CA HIS A 31 0.73 -16.12 -5.79
C HIS A 31 2.01 -15.54 -5.17
N LEU A 32 2.16 -14.21 -5.19
CA LEU A 32 3.30 -13.54 -4.56
C LEU A 32 3.27 -13.64 -3.03
N VAL A 33 2.09 -13.50 -2.44
CA VAL A 33 1.88 -13.56 -0.98
C VAL A 33 2.11 -14.96 -0.43
N GLU A 34 1.62 -16.00 -1.13
CA GLU A 34 1.74 -17.40 -0.69
C GLU A 34 3.07 -18.04 -1.09
N GLY A 35 3.73 -17.51 -2.12
CA GLY A 35 5.02 -18.00 -2.61
C GLY A 35 6.22 -17.21 -2.04
N PRO A 36 6.87 -16.36 -2.84
CA PRO A 36 8.18 -15.77 -2.52
C PRO A 36 8.19 -14.83 -1.30
N LEU A 37 7.05 -14.22 -0.96
CA LEU A 37 6.95 -13.30 0.18
C LEU A 37 6.55 -14.00 1.49
N ARG A 38 6.26 -15.31 1.45
CA ARG A 38 5.86 -16.08 2.61
C ARG A 38 7.07 -16.37 3.49
N ASP A 39 6.99 -16.03 4.78
CA ASP A 39 8.00 -16.40 5.78
C ASP A 39 7.97 -17.93 6.01
N PRO A 40 9.07 -18.67 5.78
CA PRO A 40 9.14 -20.10 6.01
C PRO A 40 8.97 -20.50 7.49
N ALA A 41 9.06 -19.57 8.45
CA ALA A 41 8.90 -19.85 9.88
C ALA A 41 7.45 -19.74 10.41
N SER A 42 6.51 -19.16 9.66
CA SER A 42 5.12 -18.97 10.10
C SER A 42 4.17 -19.93 9.40
N LEU A 43 3.86 -21.06 10.06
CA LEU A 43 3.11 -22.16 9.45
C LEU A 43 1.61 -21.84 9.21
N ASN A 44 1.02 -20.87 9.93
CA ASN A 44 -0.43 -20.64 9.94
C ASN A 44 -0.88 -19.19 9.67
N LYS A 45 0.02 -18.26 9.33
CA LYS A 45 -0.34 -16.86 9.03
C LYS A 45 0.44 -16.36 7.82
N PRO A 46 -0.21 -15.92 6.73
CA PRO A 46 0.49 -15.26 5.63
C PRO A 46 0.99 -13.91 6.15
N SER A 47 2.19 -13.92 6.70
CA SER A 47 2.90 -12.73 7.13
C SER A 47 4.25 -12.76 6.47
N THR A 48 4.59 -11.67 5.79
CA THR A 48 5.94 -11.40 5.31
C THR A 48 6.91 -11.48 6.49
N GLN A 49 8.17 -11.85 6.23
CA GLN A 49 9.19 -12.00 7.26
C GLN A 49 9.13 -10.81 8.25
N PRO A 50 9.06 -11.06 9.56
CA PRO A 50 9.00 -10.00 10.55
C PRO A 50 10.20 -9.09 10.35
N LEU A 51 9.92 -7.81 10.06
CA LEU A 51 10.95 -6.79 9.91
C LEU A 51 11.83 -6.79 11.17
N ALA A 52 13.16 -6.82 11.03
CA ALA A 52 14.05 -6.88 12.19
C ALA A 52 13.73 -5.73 13.16
N ASP A 53 13.77 -6.00 14.48
CA ASP A 53 13.30 -5.06 15.51
C ASP A 53 14.00 -3.69 15.45
N ILE A 54 15.20 -3.64 14.87
CA ILE A 54 15.99 -2.41 14.64
C ILE A 54 15.30 -1.46 13.65
N TYR A 55 14.55 -1.98 12.68
CA TYR A 55 13.83 -1.19 11.67
C TYR A 55 12.37 -0.91 12.05
N ARG A 56 11.91 -1.44 13.20
CA ARG A 56 10.55 -1.18 13.68
C ARG A 56 10.53 0.15 14.42
N ILE A 57 9.55 0.98 14.09
CA ILE A 57 9.26 2.18 14.86
C ILE A 57 8.78 1.71 16.24
N GLY A 58 9.52 2.09 17.28
CA GLY A 58 9.21 1.66 18.64
C GLY A 58 7.80 2.01 19.07
N ASN A 59 7.27 1.22 20.00
CA ASN A 59 5.98 1.47 20.62
C ASN A 59 6.10 2.60 21.65
N ILE A 60 5.02 3.34 21.85
CA ILE A 60 4.90 4.34 22.90
C ILE A 60 4.88 3.60 24.24
N PRO A 61 5.71 3.99 25.23
CA PRO A 61 5.73 3.30 26.53
C PRO A 61 4.33 3.33 27.18
N GLY A 62 3.77 2.14 27.43
CA GLY A 62 2.43 1.96 28.01
C GLY A 62 1.29 1.80 26.99
N MET A 63 1.55 1.88 25.68
CA MET A 63 0.56 1.62 24.63
C MET A 63 1.11 0.66 23.56
N GLU A 64 0.28 -0.24 23.04
CA GLU A 64 0.62 -1.08 21.88
C GLU A 64 0.59 -0.28 20.54
N VAL A 65 0.87 1.02 20.59
CA VAL A 65 0.80 1.95 19.46
C VAL A 65 2.21 2.43 19.12
N HIS A 66 2.58 2.39 17.85
CA HIS A 66 3.87 2.86 17.35
C HIS A 66 3.98 4.40 17.37
N TRP A 67 5.19 4.94 17.49
CA TRP A 67 5.46 6.39 17.35
C TRP A 67 5.01 6.99 16.01
N GLY A 68 4.76 6.17 14.98
CA GLY A 68 4.19 6.61 13.71
C GLY A 68 2.84 7.34 13.83
N LEU A 69 2.05 7.09 14.89
CA LEU A 69 0.80 7.82 15.12
C LEU A 69 1.07 9.29 15.47
N VAL A 70 2.07 9.54 16.32
CA VAL A 70 2.47 10.89 16.70
C VAL A 70 3.04 11.64 15.50
N VAL A 71 3.88 10.97 14.70
CA VAL A 71 4.43 11.54 13.46
C VAL A 71 3.30 11.87 12.47
N GLY A 72 2.30 11.00 12.34
CA GLY A 72 1.14 11.24 11.47
C GLY A 72 0.35 12.47 11.90
N ILE A 73 0.07 12.63 13.20
CA ILE A 73 -0.61 13.82 13.74
C ILE A 73 0.21 15.08 13.47
N LEU A 74 1.52 15.05 13.71
CA LEU A 74 2.41 16.17 13.41
C LEU A 74 2.41 16.51 11.91
N ALA A 75 2.44 15.51 11.02
CA ALA A 75 2.39 15.73 9.59
C ALA A 75 1.06 16.38 9.15
N CYS A 76 -0.07 15.98 9.71
CA CYS A 76 -1.36 16.63 9.47
C CYS A 76 -1.36 18.10 9.91
N VAL A 77 -0.86 18.38 11.12
CA VAL A 77 -0.77 19.76 11.63
C VAL A 77 0.17 20.61 10.78
N LEU A 78 1.33 20.07 10.39
CA LEU A 78 2.27 20.75 9.50
C LEU A 78 1.66 21.03 8.13
N SER A 79 0.93 20.06 7.57
CA SER A 79 0.25 20.22 6.27
C SER A 79 -0.84 21.28 6.35
N TRP A 80 -1.61 21.30 7.44
CA TRP A 80 -2.62 22.32 7.72
C TRP A 80 -2.00 23.72 7.82
N LEU A 81 -0.91 23.88 8.59
CA LEU A 81 -0.18 25.15 8.68
C LEU A 81 0.39 25.56 7.33
N LEU A 82 0.93 24.62 6.56
CA LEU A 82 1.51 24.91 5.25
C LEU A 82 0.43 25.38 4.27
N ILE A 83 -0.75 24.76 4.27
CA ILE A 83 -1.87 25.13 3.40
C ILE A 83 -2.51 26.45 3.83
N GLU A 84 -2.86 26.61 5.11
CA GLU A 84 -3.64 27.76 5.58
C GLU A 84 -2.80 28.98 5.96
N LYS A 85 -1.54 28.80 6.38
CA LYS A 85 -0.70 29.87 6.93
C LYS A 85 0.49 30.25 6.04
N THR A 86 0.73 29.56 4.91
CA THR A 86 1.81 29.93 3.99
C THR A 86 1.31 30.25 2.59
N ARG A 87 2.03 31.14 1.90
CA ARG A 87 1.74 31.52 0.50
C ARG A 87 1.82 30.35 -0.48
N TRP A 88 2.53 29.27 -0.13
CA TRP A 88 2.62 28.06 -0.96
C TRP A 88 1.30 27.29 -1.03
N GLY A 89 0.44 27.40 -0.01
CA GLY A 89 -0.89 26.77 -0.01
C GLY A 89 -1.88 27.37 -1.02
N PHE A 90 -1.71 28.64 -1.42
CA PHE A 90 -2.55 29.30 -2.43
C PHE A 90 -2.27 28.84 -3.87
N ALA A 91 -1.19 28.10 -4.10
CA ALA A 91 -0.81 27.58 -5.42
C ALA A 91 -1.19 26.10 -5.64
N ALA A 92 -1.80 25.46 -4.64
CA ALA A 92 -2.34 24.09 -4.70
C ALA A 92 -3.85 24.14 -5.00
#